data_AF-A0A561B2M1-F1
#
_entry.id   AF-A0A561B2M1-F1
#
_cell.length_a   1.000
_cell.length_b   1.000
_cell.length_c   1.000
_cell.angle_alpha   90.00
_cell.angle_beta   90.00
_cell.angle_gamma   90.00
#
_symmetry.space_group_name_H-M   'P 1'
#
loop_
_entity.id
_entity.type
_entity.pdbx_description
1 polymer ?
#
loop_
_entity_poly.entity_id
_entity_poly.type
_entity_poly.pdbx_seq_one_letter_code
_entity_poly.pdbx_strand_id
1 'polypeptide(L)'
;MKREIEQQRLLGTKDDPSVGAVEVVAQADEPEVLLGRCREVLAVVLSYGESDWPSPARWAAVLPSWFLEACGPETSPAEAEEWLRAWRLLTPDRQLEVEAEEPWTLSDWLHWLQPGERTWYWLGARIRDPRVLVILLDVPGHPSPVGALDWLLKAAGATEVEIR
;
A
#
# COMPACT_ATOMS: atom_id res chain seq x y z
N MET A 1 -25.87 -5.71 -9.84
CA MET A 1 -26.36 -5.66 -8.44
C MET A 1 -25.36 -6.18 -7.41
N LYS A 2 -24.73 -7.36 -7.53
CA LYS A 2 -23.70 -7.80 -6.56
C LYS A 2 -22.38 -7.00 -6.60
N ARG A 3 -21.92 -6.59 -7.80
CA ARG A 3 -20.66 -5.82 -7.99
C ARG A 3 -20.65 -4.43 -7.34
N GLU A 4 -21.83 -3.83 -7.20
CA GLU A 4 -21.99 -2.46 -6.71
C GLU A 4 -22.01 -2.40 -5.18
N ILE A 5 -22.49 -3.47 -4.54
CA ILE A 5 -22.55 -3.59 -3.08
C ILE A 5 -21.16 -3.88 -2.51
N GLU A 6 -20.32 -4.67 -3.19
CA GLU A 6 -18.91 -4.84 -2.79
C GLU A 6 -18.10 -3.55 -2.95
N GLN A 7 -18.32 -2.80 -4.04
CA GLN A 7 -17.68 -1.49 -4.23
C GLN A 7 -18.13 -0.45 -3.18
N GLN A 8 -19.39 -0.49 -2.75
CA GLN A 8 -19.89 0.39 -1.68
C GLN A 8 -19.45 -0.05 -0.28
N ARG A 9 -19.23 -1.35 -0.04
CA ARG A 9 -18.64 -1.85 1.22
C ARG A 9 -17.15 -1.55 1.32
N LEU A 10 -16.42 -1.57 0.20
CA LEU A 10 -15.01 -1.19 0.09
C LEU A 10 -14.76 0.33 0.26
N LEU A 11 -15.82 1.15 0.31
CA LEU A 11 -15.76 2.61 0.45
C LEU A 11 -16.48 3.13 1.71
N GLY A 12 -16.91 2.24 2.60
CA GLY A 12 -17.27 2.49 4.00
C GLY A 12 -18.25 3.64 4.29
N THR A 13 -19.54 3.34 4.40
CA THR A 13 -20.43 4.13 5.27
C THR A 13 -20.28 3.68 6.72
N LYS A 14 -20.05 4.68 7.56
CA LYS A 14 -19.97 4.75 9.02
C LYS A 14 -20.79 3.71 9.81
N ASP A 15 -20.22 3.33 10.96
CA ASP A 15 -20.84 2.77 12.17
C ASP A 15 -20.82 1.24 12.34
N ASP A 16 -19.63 0.67 12.62
CA ASP A 16 -19.36 -0.20 13.78
C ASP A 16 -17.83 -0.44 13.89
N PRO A 17 -17.11 0.01 14.93
CA PRO A 17 -15.69 -0.32 15.06
C PRO A 17 -15.55 -1.79 15.48
N SER A 18 -15.33 -2.66 14.50
CA SER A 18 -14.83 -4.01 14.76
C SER A 18 -13.51 -3.93 15.54
N VAL A 19 -13.33 -4.84 16.49
CA VAL A 19 -12.06 -5.09 17.17
C VAL A 19 -10.99 -5.34 16.10
N GLY A 20 -10.16 -4.34 15.81
CA GLY A 20 -9.16 -4.40 14.71
C GLY A 20 -8.99 -3.13 13.86
N ALA A 21 -9.76 -2.07 14.11
CA ALA A 21 -9.57 -0.80 13.39
C ALA A 21 -8.25 -0.09 13.79
N VAL A 22 -7.42 0.22 12.80
CA VAL A 22 -6.12 0.92 12.95
C VAL A 22 -6.19 2.27 12.26
N GLU A 23 -5.68 3.32 12.90
CA GLU A 23 -5.55 4.64 12.25
C GLU A 23 -4.15 4.79 11.64
N VAL A 24 -4.08 5.12 10.36
CA VAL A 24 -2.84 5.54 9.70
C VAL A 24 -2.89 7.03 9.48
N VAL A 25 -1.93 7.76 10.02
CA VAL A 25 -1.82 9.21 9.92
C VAL A 25 -0.69 9.54 8.96
N ALA A 26 -1.00 10.23 7.87
CA ALA A 26 -0.03 10.67 6.87
C ALA A 26 0.04 12.20 6.82
N GLN A 27 1.27 12.73 6.77
CA GLN A 27 1.55 14.14 6.51
C GLN A 27 1.77 14.36 5.01
N ALA A 28 1.21 15.42 4.44
CA ALA A 28 1.44 15.82 3.06
C ALA A 28 1.19 17.32 2.86
N ASP A 29 1.83 17.92 1.87
CA ASP A 29 1.53 19.30 1.46
C ASP A 29 0.13 19.44 0.85
N GLU A 30 -0.33 18.38 0.15
CA GLU A 30 -1.63 18.33 -0.55
C GLU A 30 -2.36 17.02 -0.19
N PRO A 31 -3.01 16.91 0.99
CA PRO A 31 -3.63 15.67 1.46
C PRO A 31 -4.78 15.18 0.56
N GLU A 32 -5.45 16.07 -0.16
CA GLU A 32 -6.46 15.73 -1.16
C GLU A 32 -5.85 14.99 -2.36
N VAL A 33 -4.69 15.47 -2.84
CA VAL A 33 -3.96 14.85 -3.96
C VAL A 33 -3.41 13.49 -3.55
N LEU A 34 -2.83 13.41 -2.35
CA LEU A 34 -2.38 12.15 -1.73
C LEU A 34 -3.52 11.12 -1.70
N LEU A 35 -4.68 11.49 -1.13
CA LEU A 35 -5.83 10.61 -1.04
C LEU A 35 -6.37 10.20 -2.42
N GLY A 36 -6.41 11.15 -3.37
CA GLY A 36 -6.82 10.89 -4.75
C GLY A 36 -5.95 9.84 -5.43
N ARG A 37 -4.63 9.97 -5.31
CA ARG A 37 -3.63 9.03 -5.83
C ARG A 37 -3.73 7.64 -5.21
N CYS A 38 -3.86 7.55 -3.88
CA CYS A 38 -4.05 6.26 -3.22
C CYS A 38 -5.32 5.56 -3.73
N ARG A 39 -6.43 6.31 -3.87
CA ARG A 39 -7.69 5.77 -4.40
C ARG A 39 -7.57 5.34 -5.86
N GLU A 40 -6.88 6.10 -6.68
CA GLU A 40 -6.65 5.76 -8.09
C GLU A 40 -5.97 4.39 -8.21
N VAL A 41 -4.86 4.18 -7.49
CA VAL A 41 -4.13 2.92 -7.50
C VAL A 41 -4.96 1.78 -6.90
N LEU A 42 -5.52 1.97 -5.70
CA LEU A 42 -6.27 0.92 -5.02
C LEU A 42 -7.55 0.54 -5.78
N ALA A 43 -8.23 1.49 -6.43
CA ALA A 43 -9.43 1.17 -7.22
C ALA A 43 -9.10 0.23 -8.40
N VAL A 44 -7.94 0.42 -9.04
CA VAL A 44 -7.49 -0.47 -10.11
C VAL A 44 -7.13 -1.84 -9.55
N VAL A 45 -6.29 -1.90 -8.51
CA VAL A 45 -5.80 -3.17 -7.96
C VAL A 45 -6.94 -4.01 -7.39
N LEU A 46 -7.80 -3.38 -6.60
CA LEU A 46 -8.92 -4.06 -5.93
C LEU A 46 -10.09 -4.41 -6.86
N SER A 47 -10.00 -4.02 -8.15
CA SER A 47 -10.96 -4.48 -9.17
C SER A 47 -10.70 -5.91 -9.65
N TYR A 48 -9.51 -6.45 -9.37
CA TYR A 48 -9.13 -7.82 -9.71
C TYR A 48 -9.23 -8.74 -8.49
N GLY A 49 -9.71 -9.96 -8.71
CA GLY A 49 -9.73 -11.04 -7.74
C GLY A 49 -8.63 -12.07 -7.98
N GLU A 50 -8.69 -13.18 -7.26
CA GLU A 50 -7.65 -14.22 -7.30
C GLU A 50 -7.63 -14.95 -8.66
N SER A 51 -8.81 -15.18 -9.24
CA SER A 51 -8.97 -15.90 -10.51
C SER A 51 -8.56 -15.10 -11.75
N ASP A 52 -8.40 -13.78 -11.62
CA ASP A 52 -8.13 -12.86 -12.73
C ASP A 52 -6.96 -11.91 -12.42
N TRP A 53 -6.05 -12.32 -11.54
CA TRP A 53 -4.87 -11.54 -11.20
C TRP A 53 -3.99 -11.29 -12.45
N PRO A 54 -3.76 -10.02 -12.84
CA PRO A 54 -3.01 -9.69 -14.05
C PRO A 54 -1.53 -10.11 -14.03
N SER A 55 -0.99 -10.33 -15.23
CA SER A 55 0.47 -10.43 -15.45
C SER A 55 1.18 -9.09 -15.22
N PRO A 56 2.50 -9.08 -14.95
CA PRO A 56 3.28 -7.84 -14.79
C PRO A 56 3.14 -6.85 -15.95
N ALA A 57 3.18 -7.33 -17.19
CA ALA A 57 3.00 -6.49 -18.38
C ALA A 57 1.61 -5.84 -18.44
N ARG A 58 0.58 -6.53 -17.92
CA ARG A 58 -0.76 -5.97 -17.85
C ARG A 58 -0.87 -4.93 -16.74
N TRP A 59 -0.25 -5.15 -15.58
CA TRP A 59 -0.20 -4.17 -14.49
C TRP A 59 0.44 -2.86 -14.92
N ALA A 60 1.59 -2.94 -15.60
CA ALA A 60 2.28 -1.78 -16.18
C ALA A 60 1.42 -0.99 -17.20
N ALA A 61 0.39 -1.61 -17.78
CA ALA A 61 -0.49 -0.97 -18.74
C ALA A 61 -1.77 -0.37 -18.12
N VAL A 62 -2.12 -0.72 -16.89
CA VAL A 62 -3.38 -0.28 -16.24
C VAL A 62 -3.17 0.58 -15.00
N LEU A 63 -1.99 0.51 -14.38
CA LEU A 63 -1.65 1.37 -13.24
C LEU A 63 -1.22 2.76 -13.71
N PRO A 64 -1.43 3.80 -12.88
CA PRO A 64 -1.00 5.15 -13.20
C PRO A 64 0.52 5.24 -13.42
N SER A 65 0.95 5.98 -14.43
CA SER A 65 2.38 6.12 -14.74
C SER A 65 3.18 6.71 -13.58
N TRP A 66 2.60 7.67 -12.86
CA TRP A 66 3.25 8.28 -11.68
C TRP A 66 3.58 7.24 -10.60
N PHE A 67 2.76 6.21 -10.45
CA PHE A 67 2.98 5.15 -9.47
C PHE A 67 4.06 4.19 -9.96
N LEU A 68 4.03 3.83 -11.25
CA LEU A 68 5.06 3.00 -11.88
C LEU A 68 6.44 3.66 -11.87
N GLU A 69 6.50 4.98 -12.06
CA GLU A 69 7.74 5.76 -11.99
C GLU A 69 8.28 5.88 -10.56
N ALA A 70 7.44 5.76 -9.54
CA ALA A 70 7.86 5.74 -8.14
C ALA A 70 8.41 4.38 -7.70
N CYS A 71 7.99 3.28 -8.33
CA CYS A 71 8.47 1.93 -8.04
C CYS A 71 9.98 1.79 -8.30
N GLY A 72 10.63 0.98 -7.46
CA GLY A 72 11.99 0.53 -7.70
C GLY A 72 12.10 -0.40 -8.92
N PRO A 73 13.30 -0.55 -9.49
CA PRO A 73 13.53 -1.50 -10.58
C PRO A 73 13.25 -2.94 -10.12
N GLU A 74 12.61 -3.73 -10.97
CA GLU A 74 12.46 -5.17 -10.74
C GLU A 74 13.84 -5.83 -10.61
N THR A 75 14.01 -6.69 -9.61
CA THR A 75 15.27 -7.40 -9.37
C THR A 75 15.18 -8.83 -9.89
N SER A 76 16.26 -9.31 -10.47
CA SER A 76 16.40 -10.73 -10.79
C SER A 76 16.62 -11.55 -9.51
N PRO A 77 16.34 -12.87 -9.52
CA PRO A 77 16.62 -13.74 -8.38
C PRO A 77 18.08 -13.67 -7.90
N ALA A 78 19.03 -13.52 -8.84
CA ALA A 78 20.45 -13.42 -8.49
C ALA A 78 20.79 -12.10 -7.79
N GLU A 79 20.21 -10.98 -8.24
CA GLU A 79 20.37 -9.67 -7.59
C GLU A 79 19.71 -9.66 -6.21
N ALA A 80 18.51 -10.25 -6.09
CA ALA A 80 17.84 -10.40 -4.80
C ALA A 80 18.66 -11.25 -3.81
N GLU A 81 19.29 -12.34 -4.27
CA GLU A 81 20.19 -13.15 -3.45
C GLU A 81 21.47 -12.40 -3.03
N GLU A 82 22.04 -11.59 -3.92
CA GLU A 82 23.19 -10.75 -3.61
C GLU A 82 22.84 -9.66 -2.59
N TRP A 83 21.72 -8.99 -2.81
CA TRP A 83 21.17 -8.02 -1.86
C TRP A 83 20.92 -8.66 -0.49
N LEU A 84 20.24 -9.81 -0.43
CA LEU A 84 19.99 -10.54 0.82
C LEU A 84 21.29 -10.93 1.52
N ARG A 85 22.33 -11.31 0.78
CA ARG A 85 23.65 -11.60 1.35
C ARG A 85 24.29 -10.36 1.94
N ALA A 86 24.26 -9.23 1.24
CA ALA A 86 24.80 -7.97 1.72
C ALA A 86 24.02 -7.45 2.95
N TRP A 87 22.69 -7.45 2.88
CA TRP A 87 21.79 -7.02 3.96
C TRP A 87 22.00 -7.82 5.25
N ARG A 88 22.20 -9.15 5.16
CA ARG A 88 22.48 -10.01 6.33
C ARG A 88 23.79 -9.69 7.05
N LEU A 89 24.72 -8.98 6.41
CA LEU A 89 25.98 -8.56 7.02
C LEU A 89 25.88 -7.21 7.74
N LEU A 90 24.78 -6.48 7.55
CA LEU A 90 24.52 -5.22 8.24
C LEU A 90 24.14 -5.45 9.71
N THR A 91 24.33 -4.42 10.53
CA THR A 91 23.77 -4.39 11.88
C THR A 91 22.25 -4.23 11.83
N PRO A 92 21.49 -4.66 12.85
CA PRO A 92 20.03 -4.56 12.86
C PRO A 92 19.51 -3.14 12.57
N ASP A 93 20.11 -2.10 13.17
CA ASP A 93 19.70 -0.71 12.91
C ASP A 93 19.89 -0.33 11.44
N ARG A 94 20.99 -0.79 10.82
CA ARG A 94 21.29 -0.53 9.41
C ARG A 94 20.41 -1.33 8.45
N GLN A 95 19.99 -2.53 8.85
CA GLN A 95 19.02 -3.32 8.09
C GLN A 95 17.70 -2.57 7.98
N LEU A 96 17.20 -2.03 9.09
CA LEU A 96 15.97 -1.24 9.13
C LEU A 96 16.08 0.04 8.29
N GLU A 97 17.22 0.73 8.35
CA GLU A 97 17.46 1.93 7.53
C GLU A 97 17.44 1.60 6.03
N VAL A 98 18.16 0.55 5.59
CA VAL A 98 18.21 0.14 4.18
C VAL A 98 16.83 -0.30 3.68
N GLU A 99 16.10 -1.09 4.46
CA GLU A 99 14.73 -1.50 4.11
C GLU A 99 13.76 -0.32 4.02
N ALA A 100 13.93 0.70 4.85
CA ALA A 100 13.07 1.89 4.85
C ALA A 100 13.37 2.86 3.69
N GLU A 101 14.61 2.88 3.20
CA GLU A 101 15.06 3.75 2.11
C GLU A 101 14.85 3.14 0.71
N GLU A 102 14.79 1.81 0.59
CA GLU A 102 14.63 1.18 -0.72
C GLU A 102 13.21 1.31 -1.28
N PRO A 103 13.09 1.80 -2.53
CA PRO A 103 11.83 1.77 -3.25
C PRO A 103 11.32 0.35 -3.45
N TRP A 104 10.04 0.13 -3.18
CA TRP A 104 9.42 -1.17 -3.47
C TRP A 104 9.33 -1.39 -4.98
N THR A 105 9.68 -2.61 -5.42
CA THR A 105 9.36 -3.05 -6.78
C THR A 105 7.84 -3.15 -6.95
N LEU A 106 7.38 -3.12 -8.20
CA LEU A 106 5.95 -3.27 -8.47
C LEU A 106 5.48 -4.68 -8.07
N SER A 107 6.28 -5.70 -8.39
CA SER A 107 5.95 -7.10 -8.07
C SER A 107 5.83 -7.33 -6.56
N ASP A 108 6.78 -6.84 -5.77
CA ASP A 108 6.77 -7.02 -4.31
C ASP A 108 5.59 -6.29 -3.67
N TRP A 109 5.29 -5.09 -4.15
CA TRP A 109 4.14 -4.34 -3.66
C TRP A 109 2.82 -5.05 -4.00
N LEU A 110 2.66 -5.52 -5.24
CA LEU A 110 1.46 -6.23 -5.68
C LEU A 110 1.25 -7.56 -4.95
N HIS A 111 2.32 -8.26 -4.57
CA HIS A 111 2.24 -9.51 -3.82
C HIS A 111 1.38 -9.36 -2.56
N TRP A 112 1.60 -8.30 -1.77
CA TRP A 112 0.84 -8.04 -0.54
C TRP A 112 -0.61 -7.59 -0.75
N LEU A 113 -0.98 -7.26 -1.99
CA LEU A 113 -2.32 -6.85 -2.37
C LEU A 113 -3.10 -8.00 -3.03
N GLN A 114 -2.44 -9.13 -3.30
CA GLN A 114 -3.11 -10.33 -3.77
C GLN A 114 -4.17 -10.79 -2.76
N PRO A 115 -5.35 -11.27 -3.20
CA PRO A 115 -6.43 -11.62 -2.29
C PRO A 115 -6.06 -12.62 -1.19
N GLY A 116 -5.13 -13.54 -1.45
CA GLY A 116 -4.65 -14.51 -0.46
C GLY A 116 -3.67 -13.95 0.58
N GLU A 117 -2.97 -12.86 0.25
CA GLU A 117 -1.92 -12.27 1.09
C GLU A 117 -2.37 -10.99 1.81
N ARG A 118 -3.43 -10.35 1.31
CA ARG A 118 -3.91 -9.07 1.83
C ARG A 118 -4.56 -9.24 3.19
N THR A 119 -3.93 -8.67 4.22
CA THR A 119 -4.43 -8.71 5.61
C THR A 119 -4.82 -7.34 6.17
N TRP A 120 -5.06 -6.35 5.31
CA TRP A 120 -5.67 -5.07 5.69
C TRP A 120 -6.69 -4.60 4.65
N TYR A 121 -7.71 -3.87 5.11
CA TYR A 121 -8.80 -3.39 4.27
C TYR A 121 -9.07 -1.91 4.53
N TRP A 122 -9.16 -1.12 3.46
CA TRP A 122 -9.43 0.31 3.55
C TRP A 122 -10.89 0.55 3.97
N LEU A 123 -11.10 1.07 5.18
CA LEU A 123 -12.44 1.40 5.69
C LEU A 123 -12.87 2.81 5.34
N GLY A 124 -11.93 3.75 5.28
CA GLY A 124 -12.25 5.14 5.00
C GLY A 124 -11.06 6.07 5.20
N ALA A 125 -11.24 7.33 4.85
CA ALA A 125 -10.24 8.36 5.12
C ALA A 125 -10.89 9.72 5.32
N ARG A 126 -10.22 10.58 6.10
CA ARG A 126 -10.64 11.95 6.39
C ARG A 126 -9.41 12.86 6.42
N ILE A 127 -9.57 14.07 5.93
CA ILE A 127 -8.57 15.13 6.09
C ILE A 127 -8.88 15.83 7.41
N ARG A 128 -7.94 15.77 8.36
CA ARG A 128 -8.14 16.33 9.71
C ARG A 128 -7.67 17.77 9.79
N ASP A 129 -6.53 18.05 9.18
CA ASP A 129 -5.87 19.35 9.13
C ASP A 129 -5.40 19.60 7.69
N PRO A 130 -5.02 20.84 7.29
CA PRO A 130 -4.62 21.16 5.92
C PRO A 130 -3.45 20.34 5.37
N ARG A 131 -2.74 19.60 6.23
CA ARG A 131 -1.58 18.75 5.88
C ARG A 131 -1.70 17.31 6.39
N VAL A 132 -2.84 16.94 7.00
CA VAL A 132 -2.99 15.67 7.71
C VAL A 132 -4.12 14.85 7.10
N LEU A 133 -3.75 13.72 6.51
CA LEU A 133 -4.66 12.67 6.09
C LEU A 133 -4.72 11.58 7.17
N VAL A 134 -5.93 11.18 7.58
CA VAL A 134 -6.16 10.05 8.47
C VAL A 134 -6.91 8.97 7.71
N ILE A 135 -6.37 7.76 7.70
CA ILE A 135 -6.91 6.58 7.03
C ILE A 135 -7.31 5.58 8.09
N LEU A 136 -8.48 4.98 7.91
CA LEU A 136 -8.98 3.90 8.76
C LEU A 136 -8.81 2.58 8.01
N LEU A 137 -8.17 1.63 8.67
CA LEU A 137 -7.99 0.28 8.17
C LEU A 137 -8.67 -0.73 9.08
N ASP A 138 -9.19 -1.81 8.51
CA ASP A 138 -9.48 -3.03 9.24
C ASP A 138 -8.29 -3.98 9.13
N VAL A 139 -7.72 -4.40 10.25
CA VAL A 139 -6.56 -5.29 10.32
C VAL A 139 -6.94 -6.52 11.17
N PRO A 140 -7.45 -7.60 10.55
CA PRO A 140 -7.96 -8.77 11.28
C PRO A 140 -6.88 -9.63 11.97
N GLY A 141 -5.58 -9.34 11.79
CA GLY A 141 -4.49 -10.07 12.44
C GLY A 141 -3.12 -9.41 12.27
N HIS A 142 -2.20 -9.74 13.17
CA HIS A 142 -0.79 -9.30 13.13
C HIS A 142 0.12 -10.52 12.84
N PRO A 143 1.18 -10.37 12.01
CA PRO A 143 1.63 -9.17 11.31
C PRO A 143 0.75 -8.80 10.10
N SER A 144 0.63 -7.50 9.83
CA SER A 144 -0.07 -6.97 8.65
C SER A 144 0.93 -6.26 7.73
N PRO A 145 0.82 -6.35 6.39
CA PRO A 145 1.72 -5.70 5.44
C PRO A 145 1.44 -4.20 5.37
N VAL A 146 1.54 -3.54 6.51
CA VAL A 146 1.47 -2.09 6.64
C VAL A 146 2.61 -1.40 5.88
N GLY A 147 3.72 -2.10 5.61
CA GLY A 147 4.81 -1.61 4.75
C GLY A 147 4.36 -1.36 3.31
N ALA A 148 3.50 -2.20 2.74
CA ALA A 148 2.96 -1.98 1.39
C ALA A 148 2.02 -0.75 1.35
N LEU A 149 1.29 -0.49 2.44
CA LEU A 149 0.48 0.72 2.56
C LEU A 149 1.33 1.98 2.77
N ASP A 150 2.31 1.91 3.67
CA ASP A 150 3.28 2.99 3.92
C ASP A 150 3.96 3.40 2.61
N TRP A 151 4.40 2.42 1.82
CA TRP A 151 4.96 2.67 0.49
C TRP A 151 3.98 3.39 -0.43
N LEU A 152 2.74 2.92 -0.55
CA LEU A 152 1.73 3.58 -1.38
C LEU A 152 1.52 5.04 -0.96
N LEU A 153 1.49 5.32 0.35
CA LEU A 153 1.32 6.68 0.87
C LEU A 153 2.52 7.55 0.52
N LYS A 154 3.74 7.07 0.72
CA LYS A 154 4.98 7.78 0.36
C LYS A 154 5.05 8.05 -1.14
N ALA A 155 4.82 7.04 -1.98
CA ALA A 155 4.81 7.17 -3.44
C ALA A 155 3.75 8.17 -3.92
N ALA A 156 2.60 8.24 -3.23
CA ALA A 156 1.53 9.18 -3.55
C ALA A 156 1.81 10.62 -3.07
N GLY A 157 2.80 10.84 -2.20
CA GLY A 157 3.26 12.16 -1.77
C GLY A 157 3.23 12.40 -0.26
N ALA A 158 3.08 11.36 0.57
CA ALA A 158 3.22 11.50 2.01
C ALA A 158 4.69 11.74 2.39
N THR A 159 4.93 12.71 3.28
CA THR A 159 6.26 13.01 3.81
C THR A 159 6.57 12.23 5.09
N GLU A 160 5.51 11.83 5.81
CA GLU A 160 5.60 11.05 7.04
C GLU A 160 4.34 10.19 7.18
N VAL A 161 4.48 8.98 7.71
CA VAL A 161 3.39 8.04 7.94
C VAL A 161 3.58 7.42 9.32
N GLU A 162 2.52 7.43 10.11
CA GLU A 162 2.48 6.88 11.46
C GLU A 162 1.26 5.95 11.59
N ILE A 163 1.46 4.75 12.16
CA ILE A 163 0.40 3.76 12.39
C ILE A 163 0.06 3.74 13.87
N ARG A 164 -1.22 3.90 14.21
CA ARG A 164 -1.73 4.07 15.59
C ARG A 164 -2.81 3.06 15.95
#